data_AF-A0A7V3CXF3-F1
#
_entry.id   AF-A0A7V3CXF3-F1
#
_cell.length_a   1.000
_cell.length_b   1.000
_cell.length_c   1.000
_cell.angle_alpha   90.00
_cell.angle_beta   90.00
_cell.angle_gamma   90.00
#
_symmetry.space_group_name_H-M   'P 1'
#
loop_
_entity.id
_entity.type
_entity.pdbx_description
1 polymer ?
#
loop_
_entity_poly.entity_id
_entity_poly.type
_entity_poly.pdbx_seq_one_letter_code
_entity_poly.pdbx_strand_id
1 'polypeptide(L)'
;LYESRSNNKISSFTFNHNQGSYGNFMFSYVIDFSKVNKKGEYYFQFGKQKSFSFKISDNVFEGIADSLLEFFKVQRCGYTSPLMHDVCHISDATSLIENGKATQKTVDVTGGWHDAGDYVKILNTTAFSTYMLLFAYDFAPQKFSFDKNKNNVPDILEEAKIGLDWLHRAYFEKNRLITQVQDLRDHDVGWRMPEKDPLGFDRPAYVGIGKNLIGIYSATMSLAYRIWKEKLNFPEFANQCLNDAQKIYSLNKFVKDIDSSGTGVYVDKSFNGKMALGAVELYLSTMKPNYLSDATTFADSAKSDYWWSWGDVNSLAHYRLAKIIPRYSDYLKNNLEHFNKKKNENVFGKGVSTSWGTNVTLLGITLQNILYKKLNGKNGFDSVAVFSRDYILGRNPWGISFISGFGKFYSKNLHHQIGYLRGKLPGGFAAGPASKKFIDEQKIPYQKNDSLYKFQTDENYYRDDRNDYITNEPTIVGNATAIFVFGNLVNR
;
A
#
# COMPACT_ATOMS: atom_id res chain seq x y z
N LEU A 1 31.43 -4.53 16.89
CA LEU A 1 30.20 -5.35 16.91
C LEU A 1 30.35 -6.39 17.99
N TYR A 2 29.35 -6.51 18.85
CA TYR A 2 29.34 -7.39 20.02
C TYR A 2 28.10 -8.27 19.99
N GLU A 3 28.20 -9.50 20.47
CA GLU A 3 27.05 -10.38 20.72
C GLU A 3 26.37 -9.97 22.04
N SER A 4 25.06 -9.74 22.01
CA SER A 4 24.32 -9.08 23.10
C SER A 4 24.28 -9.90 24.39
N ARG A 5 24.24 -11.23 24.30
CA ARG A 5 24.15 -12.12 25.48
C ARG A 5 25.50 -12.29 26.19
N SER A 6 26.56 -12.56 25.43
CA SER A 6 27.88 -12.84 25.99
C SER A 6 28.72 -11.58 26.21
N ASN A 7 28.36 -10.45 25.58
CA ASN A 7 29.21 -9.26 25.41
C ASN A 7 30.55 -9.57 24.73
N ASN A 8 30.66 -10.69 24.02
CA ASN A 8 31.87 -11.03 23.27
C ASN A 8 31.98 -10.14 22.03
N LYS A 9 33.20 -9.63 21.79
CA LYS A 9 33.52 -8.86 20.59
C LYS A 9 33.57 -9.80 19.39
N ILE A 10 32.72 -9.56 18.39
CA ILE A 10 32.58 -10.40 17.19
C ILE A 10 33.45 -9.87 16.06
N SER A 11 33.42 -8.57 15.83
CA SER A 11 34.21 -7.92 14.78
C SER A 11 34.43 -6.45 15.09
N SER A 12 35.49 -5.88 14.51
CA SER A 12 35.79 -4.44 14.54
C SER A 12 35.57 -3.86 13.15
N PHE A 13 35.05 -2.64 13.11
CA PHE A 13 34.84 -1.91 11.86
C PHE A 13 35.47 -0.53 12.04
N THR A 14 36.14 -0.05 10.99
CA THR A 14 36.68 1.30 10.93
C THR A 14 35.74 2.17 10.13
N PHE A 15 35.47 3.39 10.61
CA PHE A 15 34.78 4.39 9.82
C PHE A 15 35.71 4.82 8.69
N ASN A 16 35.38 4.40 7.47
CA ASN A 16 36.18 4.72 6.29
C ASN A 16 35.75 6.10 5.75
N HIS A 17 34.90 6.10 4.72
CA HIS A 17 34.51 7.32 4.01
C HIS A 17 33.37 8.07 4.71
N ASN A 18 33.62 9.33 5.09
CA ASN A 18 32.57 10.26 5.53
C ASN A 18 31.60 10.53 4.37
N GLN A 19 30.32 10.24 4.58
CA GLN A 19 29.22 10.46 3.62
C GLN A 19 28.70 11.90 3.63
N GLY A 20 29.36 12.80 4.38
CA GLY A 20 29.00 14.20 4.51
C GLY A 20 28.09 14.48 5.70
N SER A 21 27.49 15.66 5.69
CA SER A 21 26.53 16.08 6.71
C SER A 21 25.12 15.57 6.40
N TYR A 22 24.33 15.39 7.45
CA TYR A 22 22.90 15.13 7.35
C TYR A 22 22.17 15.93 8.42
N GLY A 23 21.27 16.84 8.03
CA GLY A 23 20.63 17.76 8.99
C GLY A 23 21.67 18.48 9.85
N ASN A 24 21.56 18.34 11.17
CA ASN A 24 22.50 18.93 12.14
C ASN A 24 23.75 18.06 12.40
N PHE A 25 23.88 16.90 11.76
CA PHE A 25 25.03 16.00 11.92
C PHE A 25 26.12 16.35 10.91
N MET A 26 27.29 16.78 11.39
CA MET A 26 28.43 17.18 10.54
C MET A 26 29.10 16.01 9.80
N PHE A 27 28.98 14.80 10.34
CA PHE A 27 29.65 13.62 9.82
C PHE A 27 28.70 12.42 9.83
N SER A 28 28.69 11.68 8.74
CA SER A 28 27.82 10.51 8.56
C SER A 28 28.65 9.36 8.04
N TYR A 29 28.49 8.16 8.61
CA TYR A 29 29.26 6.98 8.24
C TYR A 29 28.35 5.77 8.08
N VAL A 30 28.69 4.89 7.13
CA VAL A 30 28.01 3.62 6.92
C VAL A 30 28.96 2.49 7.25
N ILE A 31 28.48 1.53 8.06
CA ILE A 31 29.18 0.28 8.31
C ILE A 31 28.50 -0.82 7.50
N ASP A 32 29.25 -1.45 6.59
CA ASP A 32 28.86 -2.71 5.99
C ASP A 32 29.39 -3.87 6.84
N PHE A 33 28.46 -4.59 7.47
CA PHE A 33 28.74 -5.77 8.29
C PHE A 33 28.20 -7.06 7.66
N SER A 34 27.94 -7.08 6.34
CA SER A 34 27.36 -8.22 5.61
C SER A 34 28.19 -9.51 5.72
N LYS A 35 29.49 -9.41 6.05
CA LYS A 35 30.34 -10.57 6.35
C LYS A 35 29.96 -11.29 7.66
N VAL A 36 29.20 -10.64 8.54
CA VAL A 36 28.68 -11.23 9.77
C VAL A 36 27.34 -11.88 9.47
N ASN A 37 27.34 -13.20 9.35
CA ASN A 37 26.17 -14.00 8.97
C ASN A 37 25.76 -15.01 10.05
N LYS A 38 26.50 -15.08 11.17
CA LYS A 38 26.12 -15.92 12.30
C LYS A 38 24.81 -15.40 12.88
N LYS A 39 23.86 -16.32 13.10
CA LYS A 39 22.59 -16.00 13.73
C LYS A 39 22.81 -15.61 15.19
N GLY A 40 22.13 -14.56 15.63
CA GLY A 40 22.28 -14.03 16.98
C GLY A 40 21.69 -12.65 17.13
N GLU A 41 21.88 -12.09 18.32
CA GLU A 41 21.50 -10.72 18.64
C GLU A 41 22.76 -9.91 18.92
N TYR A 42 22.89 -8.76 18.29
CA TYR A 42 24.11 -7.98 18.25
C TYR A 42 23.87 -6.51 18.54
N TYR A 43 24.92 -5.81 18.95
CA TYR A 43 24.93 -4.35 19.02
C TYR A 43 26.29 -3.78 18.59
N PHE A 44 26.29 -2.54 18.09
CA PHE A 44 27.50 -1.77 17.85
C PHE A 44 27.87 -0.98 19.09
N GLN A 45 29.17 -0.84 19.36
CA GLN A 45 29.69 0.03 20.41
C GLN A 45 30.82 0.87 19.84
N PHE A 46 30.75 2.19 20.11
CA PHE A 46 31.75 3.18 19.75
C PHE A 46 32.03 4.06 20.97
N GLY A 47 33.25 3.96 21.51
CA GLY A 47 33.58 4.54 22.81
C GLY A 47 32.64 4.02 23.90
N LYS A 48 31.98 4.95 24.59
CA LYS A 48 30.96 4.65 25.64
C LYS A 48 29.54 4.45 25.08
N GLN A 49 29.31 4.73 23.79
CA GLN A 49 27.98 4.67 23.19
C GLN A 49 27.69 3.27 22.63
N LYS A 50 26.46 2.79 22.81
CA LYS A 50 25.96 1.53 22.26
C LYS A 50 24.76 1.80 21.36
N SER A 51 24.67 1.09 20.23
CA SER A 51 23.43 1.02 19.45
C SER A 51 22.38 0.23 20.20
N PHE A 52 21.13 0.30 19.72
CA PHE A 52 20.15 -0.72 20.07
C PHE A 52 20.59 -2.10 19.57
N SER A 53 20.14 -3.14 20.27
CA SER A 53 20.32 -4.52 19.83
C SER A 53 19.48 -4.81 18.59
N PHE A 54 20.03 -5.61 17.69
CA PHE A 54 19.38 -6.07 16.46
C PHE A 54 19.67 -7.56 16.22
N LYS A 55 18.78 -8.23 15.48
CA LYS A 55 18.89 -9.66 15.22
C LYS A 55 19.42 -9.93 13.81
N ILE A 56 20.25 -10.95 13.69
CA ILE A 56 20.55 -11.64 12.43
C ILE A 56 19.87 -13.01 12.55
N SER A 57 18.86 -13.25 11.73
CA SER A 57 18.08 -14.49 11.72
C SER A 57 17.37 -14.64 10.37
N ASP A 58 16.91 -15.86 10.06
CA ASP A 58 16.17 -16.15 8.83
C ASP A 58 14.72 -15.63 8.89
N ASN A 59 14.26 -15.25 10.07
CA ASN A 59 12.86 -14.97 10.35
C ASN A 59 12.58 -13.56 10.91
N VAL A 60 13.47 -12.59 10.64
CA VAL A 60 13.35 -11.22 11.17
C VAL A 60 12.13 -10.44 10.66
N PHE A 61 11.43 -10.94 9.63
CA PHE A 61 10.22 -10.33 9.06
C PHE A 61 8.93 -11.11 9.39
N GLU A 62 9.02 -12.21 10.14
CA GLU A 62 7.83 -12.96 10.55
C GLU A 62 6.85 -12.08 11.33
N GLY A 63 5.55 -12.28 11.09
CA GLY A 63 4.47 -11.55 11.75
C GLY A 63 4.17 -10.16 11.17
N ILE A 64 5.05 -9.54 10.37
CA ILE A 64 4.79 -8.21 9.79
C ILE A 64 3.57 -8.24 8.87
N ALA A 65 3.54 -9.15 7.89
CA ALA A 65 2.40 -9.28 6.97
C ALA A 65 1.09 -9.61 7.70
N ASP A 66 1.16 -10.46 8.73
CA ASP A 66 0.00 -10.83 9.53
C ASP A 66 -0.60 -9.61 10.27
N SER A 67 0.24 -8.77 10.89
CA SER A 67 -0.23 -7.55 11.57
C SER A 67 -0.73 -6.50 10.58
N LEU A 68 -0.06 -6.35 9.42
CA LEU A 68 -0.54 -5.49 8.34
C LEU A 68 -1.92 -5.91 7.83
N LEU A 69 -2.26 -7.20 7.88
CA LEU A 69 -3.60 -7.71 7.55
C LEU A 69 -4.62 -7.40 8.66
N GLU A 70 -4.21 -7.38 9.94
CA GLU A 70 -5.09 -6.94 11.04
C GLU A 70 -5.54 -5.48 10.88
N PHE A 71 -4.72 -4.62 10.27
CA PHE A 71 -5.13 -3.25 9.91
C PHE A 71 -6.38 -3.26 9.04
N PHE A 72 -6.46 -4.11 8.01
CA PHE A 72 -7.66 -4.21 7.17
C PHE A 72 -8.89 -4.61 7.99
N LYS A 73 -8.74 -5.51 8.97
CA LYS A 73 -9.83 -5.88 9.89
C LYS A 73 -10.29 -4.69 10.74
N VAL A 74 -9.40 -3.78 11.11
CA VAL A 74 -9.76 -2.51 11.78
C VAL A 74 -10.47 -1.55 10.83
N GLN A 75 -10.14 -1.56 9.54
CA GLN A 75 -10.79 -0.69 8.55
C GLN A 75 -12.18 -1.16 8.12
N ARG A 76 -12.57 -2.39 8.46
CA ARG A 76 -13.81 -3.01 8.00
C ARG A 76 -15.04 -2.15 8.36
N CYS A 77 -15.87 -1.83 7.38
CA CYS A 77 -17.09 -1.05 7.55
C CYS A 77 -18.34 -1.95 7.39
N GLY A 78 -19.49 -1.58 7.96
CA GLY A 78 -20.74 -2.34 7.83
C GLY A 78 -20.72 -3.72 8.51
N TYR A 79 -21.54 -4.65 8.02
CA TYR A 79 -21.70 -6.01 8.57
C TYR A 79 -20.54 -6.95 8.19
N THR A 80 -19.32 -6.57 8.55
CA THR A 80 -18.07 -7.23 8.12
C THR A 80 -17.27 -7.81 9.28
N SER A 81 -17.84 -7.79 10.50
CA SER A 81 -17.16 -8.19 11.75
C SER A 81 -15.83 -7.46 11.96
N PRO A 82 -15.86 -6.12 12.13
CA PRO A 82 -14.66 -5.33 12.30
C PRO A 82 -13.89 -5.65 13.58
N LEU A 83 -12.58 -5.40 13.54
CA LEU A 83 -11.71 -5.45 14.70
C LEU A 83 -11.71 -4.09 15.40
N MET A 84 -11.80 -4.09 16.74
CA MET A 84 -11.67 -2.90 17.59
C MET A 84 -12.81 -1.86 17.53
N HIS A 85 -13.89 -2.12 16.82
CA HIS A 85 -15.10 -1.32 16.86
C HIS A 85 -16.34 -2.17 16.52
N ASP A 86 -17.53 -1.64 16.76
CA ASP A 86 -18.78 -2.33 16.43
C ASP A 86 -19.18 -2.07 14.97
N VAL A 87 -20.24 -2.73 14.50
CA VAL A 87 -20.82 -2.47 13.17
C VAL A 87 -21.14 -0.98 13.00
N CYS A 88 -20.74 -0.39 11.87
CA CYS A 88 -20.86 1.04 11.60
C CYS A 88 -21.41 1.33 10.19
N HIS A 89 -21.90 2.55 9.97
CA HIS A 89 -22.33 3.08 8.66
C HIS A 89 -23.24 2.13 7.86
N ILE A 90 -24.28 1.59 8.50
CA ILE A 90 -25.27 0.72 7.86
C ILE A 90 -26.23 1.48 6.91
N SER A 91 -26.05 2.78 6.77
CA SER A 91 -26.81 3.68 5.90
C SER A 91 -25.88 4.43 4.94
N ASP A 92 -24.87 3.75 4.40
CA ASP A 92 -24.06 4.29 3.32
C ASP A 92 -24.91 4.56 2.06
N ALA A 93 -24.55 5.62 1.32
CA ALA A 93 -25.28 6.10 0.13
C ALA A 93 -26.74 6.50 0.41
N THR A 94 -26.94 7.36 1.42
CA THR A 94 -28.26 7.99 1.72
C THR A 94 -28.76 8.93 0.63
N SER A 95 -27.87 9.36 -0.26
CA SER A 95 -28.18 10.09 -1.48
C SER A 95 -27.09 9.82 -2.52
N LEU A 96 -27.40 10.05 -3.81
CA LEU A 96 -26.43 9.93 -4.89
C LEU A 96 -26.10 11.28 -5.49
N ILE A 97 -24.81 11.56 -5.65
CA ILE A 97 -24.27 12.75 -6.31
C ILE A 97 -23.66 12.35 -7.65
N GLU A 98 -24.21 12.84 -8.73
CA GLU A 98 -23.72 12.60 -10.09
C GLU A 98 -23.62 13.93 -10.85
N ASN A 99 -22.47 14.22 -11.44
CA ASN A 99 -22.22 15.49 -12.14
C ASN A 99 -22.58 16.74 -11.30
N GLY A 100 -22.29 16.70 -10.00
CA GLY A 100 -22.58 17.78 -9.05
C GLY A 100 -24.05 17.90 -8.63
N LYS A 101 -24.93 17.01 -9.08
CA LYS A 101 -26.35 17.02 -8.72
C LYS A 101 -26.66 15.88 -7.75
N ALA A 102 -27.24 16.23 -6.60
CA ALA A 102 -27.72 15.26 -5.63
C ALA A 102 -29.12 14.75 -6.01
N THR A 103 -29.38 13.47 -5.74
CA THR A 103 -30.67 12.82 -5.86
C THR A 103 -30.98 12.08 -4.56
N GLN A 104 -32.26 11.94 -4.21
CA GLN A 104 -32.69 11.15 -3.04
C GLN A 104 -32.67 9.64 -3.29
N LYS A 105 -32.06 9.17 -4.38
CA LYS A 105 -31.89 7.75 -4.63
C LYS A 105 -30.91 7.18 -3.61
N THR A 106 -31.26 6.05 -3.01
CA THR A 106 -30.40 5.28 -2.11
C THR A 106 -30.02 3.95 -2.77
N VAL A 107 -28.83 3.44 -2.46
CA VAL A 107 -28.41 2.09 -2.87
C VAL A 107 -27.64 1.41 -1.74
N ASP A 108 -27.67 0.08 -1.65
CA ASP A 108 -26.85 -0.63 -0.68
C ASP A 108 -25.40 -0.70 -1.16
N VAL A 109 -24.53 0.02 -0.47
CA VAL A 109 -23.07 0.02 -0.68
C VAL A 109 -22.34 -0.24 0.65
N THR A 110 -23.02 -0.90 1.59
CA THR A 110 -22.45 -1.27 2.90
C THR A 110 -21.29 -2.27 2.74
N GLY A 111 -20.45 -2.38 3.76
CA GLY A 111 -19.24 -3.21 3.70
C GLY A 111 -17.99 -2.44 3.28
N GLY A 112 -16.97 -3.18 2.87
CA GLY A 112 -15.68 -2.63 2.42
C GLY A 112 -14.83 -2.11 3.57
N TRP A 113 -13.94 -1.17 3.25
CA TRP A 113 -13.01 -0.58 4.21
C TRP A 113 -13.13 0.95 4.23
N HIS A 114 -12.96 1.54 5.41
CA HIS A 114 -12.53 2.93 5.54
C HIS A 114 -11.15 3.07 4.86
N ASP A 115 -10.97 4.11 4.05
CA ASP A 115 -9.79 4.25 3.20
C ASP A 115 -8.51 4.46 4.01
N ALA A 116 -8.60 5.32 5.02
CA ALA A 116 -7.46 5.78 5.78
C ALA A 116 -7.82 6.02 7.25
N GLY A 117 -7.37 7.13 7.84
CA GLY A 117 -7.76 7.53 9.20
C GLY A 117 -9.20 8.05 9.31
N ASP A 118 -9.76 8.49 8.19
CA ASP A 118 -11.15 8.91 8.01
C ASP A 118 -12.10 7.71 7.83
N TYR A 119 -13.40 7.98 7.67
CA TYR A 119 -14.39 6.95 7.35
C TYR A 119 -14.91 7.00 5.92
N VAL A 120 -14.19 7.66 5.01
CA VAL A 120 -14.54 7.70 3.59
C VAL A 120 -14.19 6.36 2.95
N LYS A 121 -14.99 5.92 1.98
CA LYS A 121 -14.71 4.70 1.19
C LYS A 121 -14.56 5.06 -0.27
N ILE A 122 -13.52 4.56 -0.91
CA ILE A 122 -13.14 5.01 -2.25
C ILE A 122 -12.94 3.80 -3.17
N LEU A 123 -13.55 3.84 -4.35
CA LEU A 123 -13.52 2.73 -5.31
C LEU A 123 -12.11 2.42 -5.76
N ASN A 124 -11.37 3.47 -6.10
CA ASN A 124 -10.04 3.34 -6.70
C ASN A 124 -9.07 2.62 -5.75
N THR A 125 -9.04 3.04 -4.49
CA THR A 125 -8.17 2.47 -3.46
C THR A 125 -8.64 1.11 -2.99
N THR A 126 -9.95 0.89 -2.86
CA THR A 126 -10.52 -0.42 -2.50
C THR A 126 -10.23 -1.44 -3.60
N ALA A 127 -10.43 -1.10 -4.88
CA ALA A 127 -10.11 -1.97 -6.00
C ALA A 127 -8.60 -2.28 -6.06
N PHE A 128 -7.74 -1.27 -5.95
CA PHE A 128 -6.29 -1.47 -5.90
C PHE A 128 -5.86 -2.36 -4.73
N SER A 129 -6.35 -2.08 -3.53
CA SER A 129 -5.97 -2.84 -2.33
C SER A 129 -6.44 -4.29 -2.42
N THR A 130 -7.67 -4.50 -2.89
CA THR A 130 -8.21 -5.84 -3.19
C THR A 130 -7.33 -6.56 -4.21
N TYR A 131 -7.01 -5.92 -5.33
CA TYR A 131 -6.11 -6.49 -6.34
C TYR A 131 -4.76 -6.88 -5.73
N MET A 132 -4.16 -6.04 -4.90
CA MET A 132 -2.87 -6.31 -4.26
C MET A 132 -2.90 -7.50 -3.30
N LEU A 133 -3.98 -7.66 -2.51
CA LEU A 133 -4.18 -8.84 -1.64
C LEU A 133 -4.29 -10.12 -2.48
N LEU A 134 -5.10 -10.09 -3.54
CA LEU A 134 -5.26 -11.20 -4.47
C LEU A 134 -3.96 -11.53 -5.21
N PHE A 135 -3.25 -10.49 -5.65
CA PHE A 135 -2.00 -10.60 -6.39
C PHE A 135 -0.89 -11.17 -5.52
N ALA A 136 -0.83 -10.82 -4.23
CA ALA A 136 0.11 -11.42 -3.29
C ALA A 136 -0.08 -12.94 -3.21
N TYR A 137 -1.33 -13.39 -3.05
CA TYR A 137 -1.67 -14.80 -3.04
C TYR A 137 -1.35 -15.50 -4.38
N ASP A 138 -1.75 -14.93 -5.51
CA ASP A 138 -1.48 -15.49 -6.84
C ASP A 138 0.02 -15.55 -7.18
N PHE A 139 0.80 -14.55 -6.74
CA PHE A 139 2.23 -14.46 -7.02
C PHE A 139 3.06 -15.50 -6.25
N ALA A 140 2.72 -15.75 -4.98
CA ALA A 140 3.47 -16.65 -4.11
C ALA A 140 2.54 -17.38 -3.12
N PRO A 141 1.66 -18.28 -3.60
CA PRO A 141 0.62 -18.89 -2.76
C PRO A 141 1.17 -19.56 -1.50
N GLN A 142 2.34 -20.19 -1.58
CA GLN A 142 3.01 -20.82 -0.43
C GLN A 142 3.33 -19.85 0.73
N LYS A 143 3.51 -18.55 0.45
CA LYS A 143 3.80 -17.54 1.48
C LYS A 143 2.53 -16.96 2.10
N PHE A 144 1.42 -17.01 1.37
CA PHE A 144 0.16 -16.34 1.69
C PHE A 144 -1.01 -17.30 1.92
N SER A 145 -0.77 -18.62 1.98
CA SER A 145 -1.79 -19.65 2.27
C SER A 145 -2.00 -19.89 3.77
N PHE A 146 -1.60 -18.95 4.63
CA PHE A 146 -1.83 -19.10 6.06
C PHE A 146 -3.33 -18.93 6.36
N ASP A 147 -3.83 -19.80 7.23
CA ASP A 147 -5.21 -19.86 7.68
C ASP A 147 -5.17 -19.97 9.21
N LYS A 148 -5.28 -18.82 9.89
CA LYS A 148 -5.16 -18.78 11.35
C LYS A 148 -6.46 -19.18 12.04
N ASN A 149 -7.59 -18.98 11.38
CA ASN A 149 -8.91 -19.29 11.93
C ASN A 149 -9.34 -20.75 11.64
N LYS A 150 -8.57 -21.49 10.82
CA LYS A 150 -8.71 -22.90 10.47
C LYS A 150 -10.02 -23.23 9.75
N ASN A 151 -10.49 -22.34 8.87
CA ASN A 151 -11.71 -22.56 8.09
C ASN A 151 -11.45 -23.09 6.66
N ASN A 152 -10.19 -23.41 6.34
CA ASN A 152 -9.68 -23.87 5.05
C ASN A 152 -9.65 -22.80 3.94
N VAL A 153 -9.76 -21.52 4.29
CA VAL A 153 -9.57 -20.39 3.37
C VAL A 153 -8.37 -19.58 3.86
N PRO A 154 -7.40 -19.24 3.00
CA PRO A 154 -6.33 -18.33 3.38
C PRO A 154 -6.88 -16.99 3.89
N ASP A 155 -6.41 -16.53 5.06
CA ASP A 155 -6.88 -15.30 5.71
C ASP A 155 -6.83 -14.08 4.75
N ILE A 156 -5.83 -14.04 3.86
CA ILE A 156 -5.69 -12.95 2.87
C ILE A 156 -6.81 -12.94 1.82
N LEU A 157 -7.35 -14.12 1.46
CA LEU A 157 -8.45 -14.24 0.52
C LEU A 157 -9.79 -13.93 1.17
N GLU A 158 -9.95 -14.24 2.46
CA GLU A 158 -11.09 -13.76 3.25
C GLU A 158 -11.12 -12.25 3.32
N GLU A 159 -9.97 -11.62 3.59
CA GLU A 159 -9.89 -10.17 3.60
C GLU A 159 -10.18 -9.61 2.20
N ALA A 160 -9.57 -10.15 1.15
CA ALA A 160 -9.86 -9.74 -0.22
C ALA A 160 -11.35 -9.88 -0.58
N LYS A 161 -12.07 -10.86 -0.02
CA LYS A 161 -13.52 -11.02 -0.21
C LYS A 161 -14.32 -9.83 0.32
N ILE A 162 -13.91 -9.19 1.40
CA ILE A 162 -14.55 -7.96 1.93
C ILE A 162 -14.51 -6.84 0.87
N GLY A 163 -13.35 -6.67 0.23
CA GLY A 163 -13.17 -5.72 -0.87
C GLY A 163 -14.00 -6.09 -2.09
N LEU A 164 -13.97 -7.36 -2.52
CA LEU A 164 -14.75 -7.83 -3.67
C LEU A 164 -16.25 -7.66 -3.47
N ASP A 165 -16.77 -7.96 -2.28
CA ASP A 165 -18.20 -7.79 -1.97
C ASP A 165 -18.62 -6.33 -2.03
N TRP A 166 -17.76 -5.43 -1.55
CA TRP A 166 -18.03 -4.00 -1.67
C TRP A 166 -17.94 -3.53 -3.12
N LEU A 167 -16.99 -4.01 -3.92
CA LEU A 167 -16.89 -3.68 -5.35
C LEU A 167 -18.11 -4.16 -6.14
N HIS A 168 -18.65 -5.35 -5.85
CA HIS A 168 -19.90 -5.82 -6.45
C HIS A 168 -21.08 -4.90 -6.12
N ARG A 169 -21.19 -4.45 -4.86
CA ARG A 169 -22.21 -3.46 -4.47
C ARG A 169 -21.97 -2.09 -5.12
N ALA A 170 -20.71 -1.69 -5.29
CA ALA A 170 -20.35 -0.44 -5.94
C ALA A 170 -20.72 -0.42 -7.43
N TYR A 171 -20.76 -1.59 -8.09
CA TYR A 171 -21.38 -1.75 -9.42
C TYR A 171 -22.90 -1.97 -9.31
N PHE A 172 -23.58 -0.98 -8.74
CA PHE A 172 -24.99 -1.07 -8.35
C PHE A 172 -25.98 -1.04 -9.52
N GLU A 173 -25.58 -0.49 -10.67
CA GLU A 173 -26.45 -0.33 -11.84
C GLU A 173 -25.62 -0.41 -13.12
N LYS A 174 -26.26 -0.83 -14.23
CA LYS A 174 -25.60 -0.93 -15.54
C LYS A 174 -24.89 0.38 -15.88
N ASN A 175 -23.60 0.27 -16.22
CA ASN A 175 -22.72 1.37 -16.61
C ASN A 175 -22.47 2.45 -15.54
N ARG A 176 -22.77 2.19 -14.26
CA ARG A 176 -22.58 3.16 -13.17
C ARG A 176 -21.83 2.54 -12.01
N LEU A 177 -20.84 3.26 -11.49
CA LEU A 177 -20.09 2.87 -10.30
C LEU A 177 -20.28 3.91 -9.20
N ILE A 178 -20.39 3.43 -7.96
CA ILE A 178 -20.10 4.26 -6.79
C ILE A 178 -18.59 4.45 -6.73
N THR A 179 -18.13 5.69 -6.78
CA THR A 179 -16.72 6.03 -6.80
C THR A 179 -16.19 6.43 -5.43
N GLN A 180 -17.06 7.03 -4.62
CA GLN A 180 -16.75 7.46 -3.26
C GLN A 180 -18.02 7.42 -2.39
N VAL A 181 -17.88 7.06 -1.12
CA VAL A 181 -18.93 7.15 -0.10
C VAL A 181 -18.45 8.04 1.02
N GLN A 182 -19.30 9.00 1.39
CA GLN A 182 -19.03 10.15 2.25
C GLN A 182 -18.16 11.22 1.58
N ASP A 183 -18.39 12.46 1.94
CA ASP A 183 -17.66 13.64 1.50
C ASP A 183 -16.69 14.17 2.59
N LEU A 184 -16.07 15.33 2.36
CA LEU A 184 -15.05 15.88 3.27
C LEU A 184 -15.60 16.32 4.63
N ARG A 185 -16.93 16.35 4.84
CA ARG A 185 -17.52 16.62 6.17
C ARG A 185 -17.01 15.64 7.22
N ASP A 186 -16.60 14.43 6.83
CA ASP A 186 -15.99 13.45 7.75
C ASP A 186 -14.83 14.03 8.57
N HIS A 187 -14.04 14.93 7.95
CA HIS A 187 -12.85 15.53 8.53
C HIS A 187 -13.16 16.63 9.56
N ASP A 188 -14.36 17.20 9.50
CA ASP A 188 -14.78 18.32 10.35
C ASP A 188 -15.54 17.90 11.61
N VAL A 189 -15.90 16.61 11.73
CA VAL A 189 -16.65 16.08 12.89
C VAL A 189 -15.76 15.95 14.14
N GLY A 190 -14.46 15.73 13.93
CA GLY A 190 -13.51 15.38 14.98
C GLY A 190 -13.41 13.88 15.25
N TRP A 191 -12.51 13.54 16.19
CA TRP A 191 -12.15 12.15 16.52
C TRP A 191 -13.32 11.38 17.15
N ARG A 192 -13.81 10.34 16.47
CA ARG A 192 -14.91 9.49 16.97
C ARG A 192 -14.69 8.02 16.69
N MET A 193 -15.52 7.16 17.30
CA MET A 193 -15.64 5.76 16.89
C MET A 193 -16.67 5.68 15.75
N PRO A 194 -16.50 4.78 14.76
CA PRO A 194 -17.37 4.77 13.58
C PRO A 194 -18.81 4.36 13.90
N GLU A 195 -19.04 3.52 14.91
CA GLU A 195 -20.39 3.18 15.39
C GLU A 195 -21.11 4.34 16.09
N LYS A 196 -20.37 5.42 16.40
CA LYS A 196 -20.89 6.67 16.98
C LYS A 196 -20.72 7.86 16.03
N ASP A 197 -20.50 7.61 14.74
CA ASP A 197 -20.40 8.67 13.75
C ASP A 197 -21.75 9.42 13.62
N PRO A 198 -21.84 10.73 13.94
CA PRO A 198 -23.07 11.49 13.75
C PRO A 198 -23.46 11.63 12.28
N LEU A 199 -22.52 11.43 11.34
CA LEU A 199 -22.83 11.34 9.92
C LEU A 199 -23.37 9.95 9.52
N GLY A 200 -23.52 9.00 10.44
CA GLY A 200 -23.88 7.61 10.15
C GLY A 200 -25.15 7.41 9.32
N PHE A 201 -26.07 8.37 9.35
CA PHE A 201 -27.33 8.40 8.59
C PHE A 201 -27.37 9.51 7.51
N ASP A 202 -26.26 10.18 7.25
CA ASP A 202 -26.08 11.17 6.19
C ASP A 202 -24.72 10.97 5.52
N ARG A 203 -24.66 9.94 4.66
CA ARG A 203 -23.45 9.50 3.97
C ARG A 203 -23.73 9.47 2.46
N PRO A 204 -23.64 10.60 1.75
CA PRO A 204 -23.84 10.64 0.31
C PRO A 204 -22.81 9.77 -0.41
N ALA A 205 -23.17 9.27 -1.58
CA ALA A 205 -22.25 8.55 -2.45
C ALA A 205 -22.15 9.22 -3.82
N TYR A 206 -20.93 9.25 -4.35
CA TYR A 206 -20.64 9.80 -5.66
C TYR A 206 -20.73 8.73 -6.73
N VAL A 207 -21.31 9.09 -7.87
CA VAL A 207 -21.46 8.21 -9.03
C VAL A 207 -20.57 8.71 -10.16
N GLY A 208 -19.84 7.78 -10.78
CA GLY A 208 -18.94 8.09 -11.89
C GLY A 208 -18.52 6.85 -12.65
N ILE A 209 -17.83 7.07 -13.77
CA ILE A 209 -17.22 6.01 -14.58
C ILE A 209 -16.19 6.62 -15.53
N GLY A 210 -15.03 5.95 -15.63
CA GLY A 210 -13.93 6.36 -16.51
C GLY A 210 -12.93 5.23 -16.69
N LYS A 211 -12.08 5.31 -17.72
CA LYS A 211 -11.12 4.25 -18.04
C LYS A 211 -10.19 3.93 -16.86
N ASN A 212 -9.80 4.94 -16.08
CA ASN A 212 -8.99 4.74 -14.87
C ASN A 212 -9.64 3.81 -13.85
N LEU A 213 -10.95 3.95 -13.61
CA LEU A 213 -11.71 3.09 -12.67
C LEU A 213 -12.04 1.72 -13.29
N ILE A 214 -12.43 1.72 -14.57
CA ILE A 214 -12.73 0.48 -15.33
C ILE A 214 -11.53 -0.47 -15.31
N GLY A 215 -10.32 0.04 -15.55
CA GLY A 215 -9.11 -0.76 -15.63
C GLY A 215 -8.84 -1.53 -14.34
N ILE A 216 -8.79 -0.84 -13.20
CA ILE A 216 -8.49 -1.48 -11.91
C ILE A 216 -9.64 -2.37 -11.41
N TYR A 217 -10.89 -1.99 -11.64
CA TYR A 217 -12.05 -2.84 -11.33
C TYR A 217 -11.98 -4.16 -12.10
N SER A 218 -11.76 -4.07 -13.42
CA SER A 218 -11.71 -5.23 -14.31
C SER A 218 -10.53 -6.14 -13.97
N ALA A 219 -9.37 -5.56 -13.62
CA ALA A 219 -8.21 -6.32 -13.16
C ALA A 219 -8.52 -7.13 -11.90
N THR A 220 -9.11 -6.48 -10.91
CA THR A 220 -9.46 -7.08 -9.61
C THR A 220 -10.44 -8.23 -9.78
N MET A 221 -11.55 -7.99 -10.47
CA MET A 221 -12.58 -8.99 -10.68
C MET A 221 -12.10 -10.16 -11.56
N SER A 222 -11.25 -9.90 -12.56
CA SER A 222 -10.69 -10.96 -13.41
C SER A 222 -9.73 -11.86 -12.65
N LEU A 223 -8.90 -11.31 -11.77
CA LEU A 223 -8.02 -12.09 -10.90
C LEU A 223 -8.81 -12.89 -9.86
N ALA A 224 -9.86 -12.30 -9.28
CA ALA A 224 -10.77 -12.99 -8.38
C ALA A 224 -11.45 -14.19 -9.06
N TYR A 225 -11.92 -14.05 -10.30
CA TYR A 225 -12.48 -15.18 -11.06
C TYR A 225 -11.54 -16.39 -11.08
N ARG A 226 -10.24 -16.20 -11.39
CA ARG A 226 -9.30 -17.31 -11.45
C ARG A 226 -9.07 -17.94 -10.09
N ILE A 227 -8.87 -17.13 -9.05
CA ILE A 227 -8.66 -17.62 -7.67
C ILE A 227 -9.88 -18.39 -7.16
N TRP A 228 -11.09 -17.83 -7.27
CA TRP A 228 -12.30 -18.49 -6.75
C TRP A 228 -12.66 -19.74 -7.54
N LYS A 229 -12.43 -19.74 -8.86
CA LYS A 229 -12.67 -20.92 -9.69
C LYS A 229 -11.67 -22.04 -9.41
N GLU A 230 -10.38 -21.74 -9.39
CA GLU A 230 -9.32 -22.76 -9.37
C GLU A 230 -8.90 -23.18 -7.95
N LYS A 231 -9.00 -22.28 -6.97
CA LYS A 231 -8.48 -22.51 -5.62
C LYS A 231 -9.58 -22.73 -4.58
N LEU A 232 -10.66 -21.97 -4.65
CA LEU A 232 -11.76 -22.08 -3.69
C LEU A 232 -12.92 -22.94 -4.19
N ASN A 233 -12.89 -23.40 -5.45
CA ASN A 233 -13.94 -24.19 -6.08
C ASN A 233 -15.35 -23.59 -5.88
N PHE A 234 -15.48 -22.27 -6.08
CA PHE A 234 -16.73 -21.55 -5.93
C PHE A 234 -17.11 -20.84 -7.25
N PRO A 235 -17.59 -21.60 -8.25
CA PRO A 235 -17.76 -21.12 -9.62
C PRO A 235 -18.84 -20.06 -9.78
N GLU A 236 -19.89 -20.04 -8.95
CA GLU A 236 -20.97 -19.05 -9.01
C GLU A 236 -20.43 -17.64 -8.79
N PHE A 237 -19.69 -17.45 -7.69
CA PHE A 237 -19.04 -16.18 -7.38
C PHE A 237 -17.95 -15.83 -8.41
N ALA A 238 -17.14 -16.81 -8.80
CA ALA A 238 -16.12 -16.59 -9.81
C ALA A 238 -16.73 -16.05 -11.12
N ASN A 239 -17.79 -16.69 -11.61
CA ASN A 239 -18.48 -16.30 -12.84
C ASN A 239 -19.13 -14.91 -12.70
N GLN A 240 -19.64 -14.56 -11.53
CA GLN A 240 -20.11 -13.20 -11.25
C GLN A 240 -18.99 -12.17 -11.42
N CYS A 241 -17.81 -12.40 -10.82
CA CYS A 241 -16.65 -11.53 -10.99
C CYS A 241 -16.26 -11.37 -12.47
N LEU A 242 -16.15 -12.47 -13.21
CA LEU A 242 -15.78 -12.40 -14.63
C LEU A 242 -16.82 -11.64 -15.47
N ASN A 243 -18.11 -11.89 -15.23
CA ASN A 243 -19.20 -11.21 -15.93
C ASN A 243 -19.16 -9.71 -15.69
N ASP A 244 -18.96 -9.29 -14.44
CA ASP A 244 -18.88 -7.86 -14.10
C ASP A 244 -17.64 -7.22 -14.70
N ALA A 245 -16.48 -7.90 -14.65
CA ALA A 245 -15.25 -7.43 -15.29
C ALA A 245 -15.44 -7.19 -16.80
N GLN A 246 -16.03 -8.16 -17.51
CA GLN A 246 -16.27 -8.05 -18.95
C GLN A 246 -17.28 -6.95 -19.29
N LYS A 247 -18.37 -6.84 -18.52
CA LYS A 247 -19.40 -5.80 -18.72
C LYS A 247 -18.81 -4.41 -18.54
N ILE A 248 -18.13 -4.15 -17.43
CA ILE A 248 -17.53 -2.83 -17.16
C ILE A 248 -16.43 -2.52 -18.17
N TYR A 249 -15.53 -3.46 -18.47
CA TYR A 249 -14.47 -3.25 -19.44
C TYR A 249 -14.99 -2.92 -20.85
N SER A 250 -16.14 -3.47 -21.25
CA SER A 250 -16.76 -3.18 -22.55
C SER A 250 -17.11 -1.70 -22.75
N LEU A 251 -17.20 -0.92 -21.66
CA LEU A 251 -17.51 0.50 -21.68
C LEU A 251 -16.31 1.37 -22.02
N ASN A 252 -15.10 0.81 -22.11
CA ASN A 252 -13.87 1.61 -22.26
C ASN A 252 -13.88 2.58 -23.45
N LYS A 253 -14.61 2.27 -24.54
CA LYS A 253 -14.73 3.14 -25.73
C LYS A 253 -15.80 4.22 -25.60
N PHE A 254 -16.63 4.16 -24.57
CA PHE A 254 -17.84 4.99 -24.40
C PHE A 254 -17.79 5.89 -23.17
N VAL A 255 -16.67 5.91 -22.44
CA VAL A 255 -16.47 6.72 -21.23
C VAL A 255 -15.26 7.62 -21.37
N LYS A 256 -15.22 8.67 -20.54
CA LYS A 256 -14.06 9.54 -20.41
C LYS A 256 -12.83 8.78 -19.93
N ASP A 257 -11.67 9.33 -20.24
CA ASP A 257 -10.37 8.76 -19.86
C ASP A 257 -10.18 8.73 -18.35
N ILE A 258 -10.38 9.87 -17.69
CA ILE A 258 -10.25 10.01 -16.24
C ILE A 258 -11.61 10.41 -15.66
N ASP A 259 -12.12 9.57 -14.76
CA ASP A 259 -13.18 9.96 -13.85
C ASP A 259 -12.58 10.63 -12.61
N SER A 260 -13.16 11.79 -12.28
CA SER A 260 -12.82 12.62 -11.13
C SER A 260 -14.05 12.92 -10.27
N SER A 261 -15.07 12.04 -10.30
CA SER A 261 -16.19 12.14 -9.37
C SER A 261 -15.71 11.91 -7.93
N GLY A 262 -16.44 12.42 -6.95
CA GLY A 262 -15.98 12.46 -5.56
C GLY A 262 -15.50 13.84 -5.15
N THR A 263 -14.68 13.89 -4.11
CA THR A 263 -14.17 15.13 -3.51
C THR A 263 -12.80 15.55 -4.05
N GLY A 264 -12.37 14.97 -5.17
CA GLY A 264 -11.07 15.27 -5.81
C GLY A 264 -9.88 14.51 -5.21
N VAL A 265 -10.12 13.61 -4.27
CA VAL A 265 -9.11 12.68 -3.75
C VAL A 265 -8.95 11.48 -4.68
N TYR A 266 -7.74 10.90 -4.73
CA TYR A 266 -7.44 9.70 -5.51
C TYR A 266 -7.81 9.76 -7.01
N VAL A 267 -7.69 10.95 -7.62
CA VAL A 267 -7.90 11.17 -9.06
C VAL A 267 -6.64 10.84 -9.86
N ASP A 268 -6.74 9.83 -10.72
CA ASP A 268 -5.62 9.39 -11.55
C ASP A 268 -5.13 10.47 -12.52
N LYS A 269 -3.82 10.53 -12.72
CA LYS A 269 -3.22 11.37 -13.78
C LYS A 269 -3.25 10.69 -15.15
N SER A 270 -3.36 9.37 -15.19
CA SER A 270 -3.35 8.55 -16.39
C SER A 270 -4.19 7.29 -16.20
N PHE A 271 -4.83 6.82 -17.27
CA PHE A 271 -5.62 5.59 -17.27
C PHE A 271 -4.88 4.40 -17.90
N ASN A 272 -3.80 4.65 -18.65
CA ASN A 272 -3.17 3.64 -19.51
C ASN A 272 -2.70 2.42 -18.70
N GLY A 273 -2.03 2.63 -17.56
CA GLY A 273 -1.56 1.56 -16.70
C GLY A 273 -2.66 0.63 -16.18
N LYS A 274 -3.74 1.23 -15.66
CA LYS A 274 -4.89 0.51 -15.13
C LYS A 274 -5.64 -0.23 -16.23
N MET A 275 -5.79 0.38 -17.40
CA MET A 275 -6.38 -0.27 -18.56
C MET A 275 -5.52 -1.44 -19.05
N ALA A 276 -4.20 -1.28 -19.11
CA ALA A 276 -3.28 -2.37 -19.44
C ALA A 276 -3.40 -3.53 -18.45
N LEU A 277 -3.49 -3.23 -17.15
CA LEU A 277 -3.67 -4.23 -16.11
C LEU A 277 -5.03 -4.95 -16.24
N GLY A 278 -6.12 -4.20 -16.41
CA GLY A 278 -7.45 -4.77 -16.60
C GLY A 278 -7.53 -5.67 -17.84
N ALA A 279 -6.94 -5.24 -18.94
CA ALA A 279 -6.92 -5.98 -20.20
C ALA A 279 -6.08 -7.27 -20.10
N VAL A 280 -4.87 -7.23 -19.53
CA VAL A 280 -4.05 -8.45 -19.41
C VAL A 280 -4.68 -9.44 -18.44
N GLU A 281 -5.32 -8.98 -17.37
CA GLU A 281 -6.02 -9.86 -16.43
C GLU A 281 -7.25 -10.51 -17.07
N LEU A 282 -8.02 -9.77 -17.88
CA LEU A 282 -9.10 -10.35 -18.69
C LEU A 282 -8.58 -11.36 -19.71
N TYR A 283 -7.45 -11.07 -20.37
CA TYR A 283 -6.81 -12.03 -21.27
C TYR A 283 -6.44 -13.32 -20.54
N LEU A 284 -5.79 -13.23 -19.37
CA LEU A 284 -5.43 -14.41 -18.57
C LEU A 284 -6.65 -15.21 -18.10
N SER A 285 -7.80 -14.55 -17.92
CA SER A 285 -9.05 -15.20 -17.48
C SER A 285 -9.88 -15.80 -18.61
N THR A 286 -9.73 -15.32 -19.85
CA THR A 286 -10.61 -15.71 -20.97
C THR A 286 -9.90 -16.21 -22.21
N MET A 287 -8.58 -16.00 -22.29
CA MET A 287 -7.74 -16.28 -23.46
C MET A 287 -8.20 -15.60 -24.77
N LYS A 288 -8.98 -14.50 -24.67
CA LYS A 288 -9.49 -13.81 -25.87
C LYS A 288 -8.44 -12.84 -26.42
N PRO A 289 -8.01 -12.95 -27.70
CA PRO A 289 -6.88 -12.19 -28.24
C PRO A 289 -7.06 -10.66 -28.23
N ASN A 290 -8.29 -10.17 -28.32
CA ASN A 290 -8.58 -8.73 -28.30
C ASN A 290 -8.14 -8.08 -26.98
N TYR A 291 -8.27 -8.78 -25.84
CA TYR A 291 -7.80 -8.27 -24.55
C TYR A 291 -6.26 -8.19 -24.48
N LEU A 292 -5.55 -9.14 -25.09
CA LEU A 292 -4.10 -9.06 -25.18
C LEU A 292 -3.66 -7.89 -26.05
N SER A 293 -4.34 -7.66 -27.19
CA SER A 293 -4.09 -6.50 -28.05
C SER A 293 -4.25 -5.20 -27.27
N ASP A 294 -5.39 -5.01 -26.61
CA ASP A 294 -5.64 -3.84 -25.76
C ASP A 294 -4.55 -3.68 -24.68
N ALA A 295 -4.21 -4.77 -23.99
CA ALA A 295 -3.21 -4.75 -22.92
C ALA A 295 -1.86 -4.25 -23.42
N THR A 296 -1.41 -4.71 -24.59
CA THR A 296 -0.15 -4.27 -25.18
C THR A 296 -0.18 -2.80 -25.60
N THR A 297 -1.27 -2.35 -26.25
CA THR A 297 -1.42 -0.95 -26.66
C THR A 297 -1.40 0.00 -25.46
N PHE A 298 -2.13 -0.32 -24.39
CA PHE A 298 -2.16 0.49 -23.19
C PHE A 298 -0.84 0.45 -22.43
N ALA A 299 -0.18 -0.70 -22.33
CA ALA A 299 1.11 -0.83 -21.64
C ALA A 299 2.22 -0.01 -22.34
N ASP A 300 2.30 -0.07 -23.66
CA ASP A 300 3.27 0.72 -24.44
C ASP A 300 3.02 2.23 -24.31
N SER A 301 1.75 2.62 -24.19
CA SER A 301 1.35 4.00 -23.93
C SER A 301 1.67 4.45 -22.50
N ALA A 302 1.55 3.54 -21.53
CA ALA A 302 1.79 3.79 -20.12
C ALA A 302 3.28 4.01 -19.81
N LYS A 303 4.17 3.19 -20.39
CA LYS A 303 5.62 3.19 -20.15
C LYS A 303 5.97 3.02 -18.66
N SER A 304 7.26 3.14 -18.34
CA SER A 304 7.79 3.13 -16.96
C SER A 304 7.16 4.22 -16.09
N ASP A 305 6.76 3.84 -14.88
CA ASP A 305 6.14 4.73 -13.88
C ASP A 305 7.13 5.75 -13.30
N TYR A 306 8.39 5.34 -13.04
CA TYR A 306 9.36 6.03 -12.20
C TYR A 306 8.83 6.45 -10.80
N TRP A 307 7.71 5.84 -10.40
CA TRP A 307 6.99 6.07 -9.17
C TRP A 307 6.21 4.79 -8.79
N TRP A 308 5.61 4.78 -7.60
CA TRP A 308 4.64 3.77 -7.20
C TRP A 308 3.62 4.40 -6.27
N SER A 309 2.34 4.27 -6.62
CA SER A 309 1.20 4.78 -5.87
C SER A 309 -0.07 4.03 -6.28
N TRP A 310 -1.22 4.40 -5.68
CA TRP A 310 -2.54 3.96 -6.15
C TRP A 310 -2.84 4.37 -7.60
N GLY A 311 -2.16 5.40 -8.13
CA GLY A 311 -2.32 5.90 -9.50
C GLY A 311 -1.27 5.38 -10.48
N ASP A 312 -0.12 4.91 -9.97
CA ASP A 312 1.03 4.45 -10.77
C ASP A 312 1.28 2.97 -10.50
N VAL A 313 0.65 2.14 -11.33
CA VAL A 313 0.57 0.68 -11.15
C VAL A 313 1.05 -0.08 -12.38
N ASN A 314 1.67 0.59 -13.36
CA ASN A 314 1.98 0.01 -14.68
C ASN A 314 2.88 -1.22 -14.53
N SER A 315 3.77 -1.19 -13.55
CA SER A 315 4.64 -2.30 -13.16
C SER A 315 3.92 -3.64 -12.96
N LEU A 316 2.67 -3.66 -12.47
CA LEU A 316 1.87 -4.88 -12.34
C LEU A 316 1.47 -5.42 -13.71
N ALA A 317 1.01 -4.55 -14.62
CA ALA A 317 0.64 -4.92 -15.98
C ALA A 317 1.86 -5.41 -16.77
N HIS A 318 2.99 -4.70 -16.63
CA HIS A 318 4.26 -5.09 -17.25
C HIS A 318 4.76 -6.45 -16.77
N TYR A 319 4.65 -6.74 -15.46
CA TYR A 319 4.99 -8.07 -14.95
C TYR A 319 4.12 -9.17 -15.57
N ARG A 320 2.80 -8.97 -15.65
CA ARG A 320 1.89 -9.93 -16.28
C ARG A 320 2.22 -10.13 -17.76
N LEU A 321 2.41 -9.04 -18.49
CA LEU A 321 2.74 -9.08 -19.91
C LEU A 321 4.12 -9.67 -20.17
N ALA A 322 5.12 -9.42 -19.33
CA ALA A 322 6.47 -9.97 -19.49
C ALA A 322 6.51 -11.50 -19.45
N LYS A 323 5.54 -12.15 -18.80
CA LYS A 323 5.38 -13.61 -18.84
C LYS A 323 4.94 -14.15 -20.20
N ILE A 324 4.41 -13.28 -21.07
CA ILE A 324 3.90 -13.61 -22.41
C ILE A 324 4.83 -13.02 -23.49
N ILE A 325 5.23 -11.76 -23.31
CA ILE A 325 6.03 -10.95 -24.22
C ILE A 325 7.20 -10.36 -23.41
N PRO A 326 8.39 -10.99 -23.41
CA PRO A 326 9.48 -10.69 -22.47
C PRO A 326 9.91 -9.22 -22.39
N ARG A 327 9.85 -8.44 -23.48
CA ARG A 327 10.28 -7.02 -23.51
C ARG A 327 9.64 -6.14 -22.43
N TYR A 328 8.45 -6.48 -21.93
CA TYR A 328 7.82 -5.67 -20.88
C TYR A 328 8.60 -5.68 -19.56
N SER A 329 9.52 -6.63 -19.35
CA SER A 329 10.45 -6.57 -18.21
C SER A 329 11.39 -5.36 -18.26
N ASP A 330 11.59 -4.76 -19.43
CA ASP A 330 12.45 -3.58 -19.58
C ASP A 330 11.86 -2.36 -18.88
N TYR A 331 10.52 -2.22 -18.83
CA TYR A 331 9.91 -1.12 -18.08
C TYR A 331 10.12 -1.22 -16.57
N LEU A 332 10.13 -2.45 -16.02
CA LEU A 332 10.49 -2.71 -14.63
C LEU A 332 11.98 -2.40 -14.38
N LYS A 333 12.85 -2.79 -15.31
CA LYS A 333 14.29 -2.49 -15.26
C LYS A 333 14.53 -0.98 -15.23
N ASN A 334 13.91 -0.22 -16.12
CA ASN A 334 14.03 1.23 -16.20
C ASN A 334 13.62 1.92 -14.89
N ASN A 335 12.52 1.47 -14.27
CA ASN A 335 12.12 1.97 -12.95
C ASN A 335 13.22 1.70 -11.90
N LEU A 336 13.73 0.46 -11.83
CA LEU A 336 14.76 0.09 -10.88
C LEU A 336 16.08 0.83 -11.12
N GLU A 337 16.47 1.07 -12.37
CA GLU A 337 17.64 1.90 -12.72
C GLU A 337 17.46 3.35 -12.24
N HIS A 338 16.27 3.93 -12.44
CA HIS A 338 15.93 5.26 -11.94
C HIS A 338 16.11 5.36 -10.43
N PHE A 339 15.51 4.46 -9.66
CA PHE A 339 15.62 4.45 -8.20
C PHE A 339 17.04 4.16 -7.72
N ASN A 340 17.73 3.23 -8.39
CA ASN A 340 19.09 2.83 -8.03
C ASN A 340 20.10 3.97 -8.23
N LYS A 341 19.89 4.85 -9.20
CA LYS A 341 20.71 6.06 -9.40
C LYS A 341 20.63 7.00 -8.19
N LYS A 342 19.43 7.22 -7.66
CA LYS A 342 19.18 8.12 -6.52
C LYS A 342 19.67 7.59 -5.17
N LYS A 343 19.78 6.26 -5.01
CA LYS A 343 20.11 5.65 -3.71
C LYS A 343 21.43 6.16 -3.11
N ASN A 344 22.39 6.58 -3.94
CA ASN A 344 23.71 7.03 -3.49
C ASN A 344 23.75 8.54 -3.19
N GLU A 345 22.65 9.27 -3.41
CA GLU A 345 22.57 10.72 -3.14
C GLU A 345 22.33 11.04 -1.65
N ASN A 346 22.07 10.03 -0.83
CA ASN A 346 21.84 10.18 0.60
C ASN A 346 22.40 8.98 1.40
N VAL A 347 22.76 9.23 2.66
CA VAL A 347 23.37 8.22 3.54
C VAL A 347 22.46 7.01 3.87
N PHE A 348 21.15 7.19 3.75
CA PHE A 348 20.17 6.16 4.09
C PHE A 348 19.90 5.17 2.95
N GLY A 349 20.33 5.47 1.73
CA GLY A 349 20.05 4.61 0.57
C GLY A 349 18.65 4.82 -0.02
N LYS A 350 17.96 5.92 0.34
CA LYS A 350 16.60 6.24 -0.12
C LYS A 350 16.62 6.46 -1.64
N GLY A 351 15.97 5.59 -2.41
CA GLY A 351 15.98 5.64 -3.88
C GLY A 351 15.00 6.64 -4.50
N VAL A 352 14.32 7.46 -3.70
CA VAL A 352 13.25 8.34 -4.16
C VAL A 352 13.25 9.66 -3.39
N SER A 353 12.84 10.73 -4.05
CA SER A 353 12.62 12.03 -3.42
C SER A 353 11.36 11.99 -2.55
N THR A 354 11.30 12.77 -1.49
CA THR A 354 10.14 12.79 -0.59
C THR A 354 8.91 13.45 -1.21
N SER A 355 7.73 12.88 -0.97
CA SER A 355 6.41 13.45 -1.22
C SER A 355 5.40 12.87 -0.21
N TRP A 356 4.13 13.26 -0.29
CA TRP A 356 3.08 12.55 0.44
C TRP A 356 3.02 11.09 -0.03
N GLY A 357 3.25 10.15 0.88
CA GLY A 357 3.26 8.71 0.59
C GLY A 357 4.62 8.16 0.18
N THR A 358 5.73 8.84 0.51
CA THR A 358 7.10 8.37 0.24
C THR A 358 7.33 6.91 0.61
N ASN A 359 6.82 6.47 1.78
CA ASN A 359 7.02 5.09 2.20
C ASN A 359 6.28 4.08 1.32
N VAL A 360 5.13 4.46 0.75
CA VAL A 360 4.40 3.63 -0.22
C VAL A 360 5.27 3.42 -1.46
N THR A 361 5.93 4.47 -1.95
CA THR A 361 6.85 4.34 -3.09
C THR A 361 8.09 3.53 -2.75
N LEU A 362 8.65 3.66 -1.55
CA LEU A 362 9.76 2.81 -1.10
C LEU A 362 9.38 1.31 -1.09
N LEU A 363 8.17 0.97 -0.63
CA LEU A 363 7.65 -0.40 -0.79
C LEU A 363 7.54 -0.80 -2.26
N GLY A 364 7.07 0.11 -3.11
CA GLY A 364 7.00 -0.06 -4.56
C GLY A 364 8.33 -0.44 -5.20
N ILE A 365 9.44 0.18 -4.76
CA ILE A 365 10.80 -0.18 -5.24
C ILE A 365 11.10 -1.64 -4.91
N THR A 366 10.87 -2.06 -3.65
CA THR A 366 11.10 -3.44 -3.23
C THR A 366 10.18 -4.41 -3.97
N LEU A 367 8.91 -4.07 -4.16
CA LEU A 367 7.94 -4.84 -4.95
C LEU A 367 8.43 -5.03 -6.38
N GLN A 368 8.81 -3.96 -7.07
CA GLN A 368 9.28 -4.04 -8.45
C GLN A 368 10.55 -4.88 -8.58
N ASN A 369 11.46 -4.82 -7.59
CA ASN A 369 12.63 -5.70 -7.55
C ASN A 369 12.22 -7.19 -7.40
N ILE A 370 11.24 -7.50 -6.55
CA ILE A 370 10.70 -8.86 -6.39
C ILE A 370 10.13 -9.36 -7.72
N LEU A 371 9.31 -8.55 -8.40
CA LEU A 371 8.75 -8.88 -9.71
C LEU A 371 9.83 -9.08 -10.78
N TYR A 372 10.79 -8.17 -10.85
CA TYR A 372 11.87 -8.23 -11.84
C TYR A 372 12.77 -9.46 -11.62
N LYS A 373 13.08 -9.79 -10.37
CA LYS A 373 13.84 -10.98 -9.97
C LYS A 373 13.09 -12.28 -10.31
N LYS A 374 11.77 -12.29 -10.18
CA LYS A 374 10.93 -13.44 -10.58
C LYS A 374 11.00 -13.72 -12.08
N LEU A 375 11.12 -12.68 -12.90
CA LEU A 375 11.22 -12.80 -14.36
C LEU A 375 12.64 -13.10 -14.85
N ASN A 376 13.66 -12.48 -14.24
CA ASN A 376 15.03 -12.44 -14.78
C ASN A 376 16.08 -13.16 -13.92
N GLY A 377 15.72 -13.68 -12.75
CA GLY A 377 16.67 -14.24 -11.80
C GLY A 377 17.50 -13.17 -11.10
N LYS A 378 18.80 -13.42 -10.89
CA LYS A 378 19.69 -12.48 -10.19
C LYS A 378 19.75 -11.13 -10.93
N ASN A 379 19.70 -10.04 -10.17
CA ASN A 379 19.73 -8.69 -10.73
C ASN A 379 20.72 -7.78 -9.96
N GLY A 380 20.98 -6.58 -10.50
CA GLY A 380 21.84 -5.56 -9.87
C GLY A 380 21.13 -4.61 -8.91
N PHE A 381 19.85 -4.84 -8.59
CA PHE A 381 18.97 -3.89 -7.89
C PHE A 381 18.62 -4.30 -6.46
N ASP A 382 19.12 -5.44 -5.98
CA ASP A 382 18.89 -5.92 -4.62
C ASP A 382 19.28 -4.87 -3.56
N SER A 383 20.32 -4.07 -3.78
CA SER A 383 20.74 -3.03 -2.82
C SER A 383 19.70 -1.91 -2.63
N VAL A 384 19.10 -1.39 -3.70
CA VAL A 384 18.08 -0.32 -3.58
C VAL A 384 16.79 -0.87 -2.97
N ALA A 385 16.44 -2.11 -3.27
CA ALA A 385 15.29 -2.79 -2.66
C ALA A 385 15.49 -3.04 -1.16
N VAL A 386 16.68 -3.47 -0.76
CA VAL A 386 17.05 -3.67 0.65
C VAL A 386 17.05 -2.34 1.40
N PHE A 387 17.65 -1.29 0.86
CA PHE A 387 17.67 0.01 1.53
C PHE A 387 16.27 0.64 1.64
N SER A 388 15.40 0.44 0.63
CA SER A 388 14.02 0.93 0.69
C SER A 388 13.22 0.24 1.81
N ARG A 389 13.34 -1.08 1.93
CA ARG A 389 12.77 -1.86 3.05
C ARG A 389 13.37 -1.42 4.38
N ASP A 390 14.68 -1.31 4.47
CA ASP A 390 15.35 -0.98 5.74
C ASP A 390 15.00 0.43 6.19
N TYR A 391 14.84 1.38 5.26
CA TYR A 391 14.34 2.73 5.56
C TYR A 391 12.99 2.67 6.27
N ILE A 392 12.09 1.79 5.82
CA ILE A 392 10.78 1.56 6.44
C ILE A 392 10.89 1.01 7.87
N LEU A 393 11.91 0.20 8.13
CA LEU A 393 12.11 -0.50 9.41
C LEU A 393 13.06 0.23 10.38
N GLY A 394 13.52 1.44 10.05
CA GLY A 394 14.32 2.27 10.97
C GLY A 394 15.71 2.67 10.46
N ARG A 395 16.13 2.28 9.25
CA ARG A 395 17.32 2.85 8.57
C ARG A 395 16.98 4.21 7.96
N ASN A 396 16.54 5.13 8.81
CA ASN A 396 16.11 6.47 8.45
C ASN A 396 16.62 7.47 9.52
N PRO A 397 16.47 8.78 9.29
CA PRO A 397 17.00 9.83 10.18
C PRO A 397 16.58 9.69 11.64
N TRP A 398 15.38 9.16 11.86
CA TRP A 398 14.74 9.11 13.16
C TRP A 398 14.97 7.80 13.91
N GLY A 399 15.48 6.76 13.24
CA GLY A 399 15.63 5.43 13.82
C GLY A 399 14.30 4.76 14.15
N ILE A 400 13.22 5.12 13.43
CA ILE A 400 11.84 4.72 13.71
C ILE A 400 11.35 3.77 12.63
N SER A 401 10.71 2.65 13.00
CA SER A 401 9.92 1.89 12.04
C SER A 401 8.59 2.59 11.76
N PHE A 402 8.21 2.66 10.49
CA PHE A 402 6.93 3.21 10.08
C PHE A 402 5.78 2.18 10.15
N ILE A 403 6.03 0.98 10.67
CA ILE A 403 5.00 -0.05 10.89
C ILE A 403 4.76 -0.17 12.39
N SER A 404 3.53 0.15 12.81
CA SER A 404 3.17 0.08 14.22
C SER A 404 3.35 -1.33 14.78
N GLY A 405 4.04 -1.43 15.92
CA GLY A 405 4.31 -2.71 16.60
C GLY A 405 5.63 -3.40 16.20
N PHE A 406 6.38 -2.90 15.22
CA PHE A 406 7.62 -3.53 14.77
C PHE A 406 8.86 -2.66 14.99
N GLY A 407 9.97 -3.28 15.37
CA GLY A 407 11.20 -2.56 15.76
C GLY A 407 11.16 -2.02 17.20
N LYS A 408 12.29 -1.48 17.67
CA LYS A 408 12.42 -0.95 19.04
C LYS A 408 11.63 0.34 19.24
N PHE A 409 11.63 1.19 18.20
CA PHE A 409 10.84 2.40 18.09
C PHE A 409 10.03 2.33 16.80
N TYR A 410 8.77 2.73 16.89
CA TYR A 410 7.85 2.74 15.77
C TYR A 410 6.85 3.88 15.91
N SER A 411 6.16 4.23 14.82
CA SER A 411 5.06 5.20 14.79
C SER A 411 3.91 4.77 15.71
N LYS A 412 3.58 5.60 16.71
CA LYS A 412 2.56 5.29 17.74
C LYS A 412 1.34 6.19 17.65
N ASN A 413 1.51 7.42 17.20
CA ASN A 413 0.49 8.46 17.21
C ASN A 413 -0.04 8.66 15.78
N LEU A 414 -0.39 7.57 15.09
CA LEU A 414 -0.89 7.61 13.71
C LEU A 414 -2.16 8.47 13.60
N HIS A 415 -2.31 9.17 12.46
CA HIS A 415 -3.54 9.91 12.13
C HIS A 415 -4.64 8.92 11.81
N HIS A 416 -5.31 8.42 12.86
CA HIS A 416 -6.29 7.36 12.71
C HIS A 416 -7.29 7.33 13.87
N GLN A 417 -8.58 7.40 13.57
CA GLN A 417 -9.62 7.59 14.58
C GLN A 417 -9.75 6.43 15.57
N ILE A 418 -9.93 5.21 15.07
CA ILE A 418 -10.05 4.01 15.91
C ILE A 418 -8.74 3.78 16.69
N GLY A 419 -7.60 3.86 15.99
CA GLY A 419 -6.28 3.71 16.58
C GLY A 419 -6.00 4.67 17.74
N TYR A 420 -6.41 5.93 17.60
CA TYR A 420 -6.36 6.90 18.68
C TYR A 420 -7.21 6.48 19.88
N LEU A 421 -8.52 6.27 19.65
CA LEU A 421 -9.48 6.05 20.73
C LEU A 421 -9.27 4.71 21.45
N ARG A 422 -8.60 3.75 20.81
CA ARG A 422 -8.21 2.46 21.39
C ARG A 422 -6.76 2.42 21.88
N GLY A 423 -5.97 3.46 21.63
CA GLY A 423 -4.58 3.58 22.07
C GLY A 423 -3.59 2.65 21.35
N LYS A 424 -4.00 1.97 20.28
CA LYS A 424 -3.15 1.10 19.47
C LYS A 424 -3.73 0.98 18.05
N LEU A 425 -2.90 0.71 17.06
CA LEU A 425 -3.36 0.39 15.70
C LEU A 425 -2.50 -0.73 15.12
N PRO A 426 -2.92 -2.00 15.19
CA PRO A 426 -2.14 -3.11 14.66
C PRO A 426 -1.92 -2.92 13.17
N GLY A 427 -0.67 -3.12 12.72
CA GLY A 427 -0.31 -3.02 11.31
C GLY A 427 -0.42 -1.63 10.70
N GLY A 428 -0.72 -0.57 11.46
CA GLY A 428 -0.77 0.78 10.89
C GLY A 428 0.57 1.15 10.24
N PHE A 429 0.57 1.46 8.95
CA PHE A 429 1.77 1.81 8.18
C PHE A 429 1.77 3.30 7.82
N ALA A 430 2.66 4.08 8.43
CA ALA A 430 2.72 5.52 8.20
C ALA A 430 3.15 5.88 6.77
N ALA A 431 2.49 6.88 6.18
CA ALA A 431 2.76 7.41 4.85
C ALA A 431 4.23 7.82 4.62
N GLY A 432 4.92 8.25 5.67
CA GLY A 432 6.33 8.57 5.66
C GLY A 432 6.64 10.03 5.37
N PRO A 433 7.93 10.38 5.24
CA PRO A 433 8.33 11.76 5.23
C PRO A 433 7.89 12.50 3.96
N ALA A 434 7.62 13.79 4.12
CA ALA A 434 7.43 14.74 3.03
C ALA A 434 8.41 15.92 3.21
N SER A 435 8.46 16.82 2.23
CA SER A 435 9.26 18.04 2.37
C SER A 435 8.63 18.96 3.42
N LYS A 436 9.48 19.66 4.17
CA LYS A 436 9.02 20.60 5.20
C LYS A 436 8.13 21.70 4.60
N LYS A 437 8.50 22.21 3.42
CA LYS A 437 7.72 23.21 2.68
C LYS A 437 6.28 22.73 2.45
N PHE A 438 6.10 21.51 1.93
CA PHE A 438 4.79 20.96 1.63
C PHE A 438 3.93 20.80 2.88
N ILE A 439 4.55 20.41 3.99
CA ILE A 439 3.88 20.25 5.29
C ILE A 439 3.48 21.60 5.89
N ASP A 440 4.37 22.59 5.86
CA ASP A 440 4.09 23.92 6.41
C ASP A 440 2.93 24.61 5.65
N GLU A 441 2.79 24.35 4.35
CA GLU A 441 1.65 24.81 3.52
C GLU A 441 0.29 24.27 4.01
N GLN A 442 0.26 23.10 4.67
CA GLN A 442 -0.96 22.49 5.19
C GLN A 442 -1.43 23.10 6.52
N LYS A 443 -0.57 23.87 7.22
CA LYS A 443 -0.88 24.52 8.50
C LYS A 443 -1.43 23.56 9.58
N ILE A 444 -0.85 22.36 9.65
CA ILE A 444 -1.31 21.30 10.55
C ILE A 444 -1.22 21.76 12.02
N PRO A 445 -2.33 21.73 12.80
CA PRO A 445 -2.33 22.14 14.20
C PRO A 445 -1.78 21.03 15.09
N TYR A 446 -0.46 20.87 15.14
CA TYR A 446 0.14 19.78 15.89
C TYR A 446 -0.13 19.81 17.40
N GLN A 447 -0.27 18.64 18.02
CA GLN A 447 -0.64 18.53 19.44
C GLN A 447 0.54 18.68 20.40
N LYS A 448 1.74 18.25 19.96
CA LYS A 448 2.93 18.18 20.82
C LYS A 448 4.02 19.14 20.33
N ASN A 449 5.17 19.14 21.00
CA ASN A 449 6.40 19.68 20.39
C ASN A 449 7.06 18.59 19.54
N ASP A 450 7.79 18.99 18.50
CA ASP A 450 8.52 18.06 17.64
C ASP A 450 9.70 17.44 18.42
N SER A 451 9.53 16.22 18.92
CA SER A 451 10.59 15.48 19.61
C SER A 451 11.72 15.02 18.67
N LEU A 452 11.47 15.07 17.36
CA LEU A 452 12.38 14.63 16.30
C LEU A 452 13.12 15.80 15.65
N TYR A 453 12.93 17.04 16.14
CA TYR A 453 13.43 18.28 15.53
C TYR A 453 14.92 18.25 15.16
N LYS A 454 15.76 17.56 15.94
CA LYS A 454 17.21 17.45 15.69
C LYS A 454 17.56 16.66 14.43
N PHE A 455 16.65 15.81 13.95
CA PHE A 455 16.83 14.88 12.84
C PHE A 455 16.11 15.32 11.56
N GLN A 456 15.30 16.38 11.63
CA GLN A 456 14.57 16.90 10.47
C GLN A 456 15.50 17.60 9.49
N THR A 457 15.13 17.59 8.22
CA THR A 457 15.69 18.48 7.18
C THR A 457 14.57 19.09 6.35
N ASP A 458 14.87 20.09 5.54
CA ASP A 458 13.87 20.69 4.63
C ASP A 458 13.33 19.67 3.62
N GLU A 459 14.16 18.70 3.23
CA GLU A 459 13.75 17.63 2.32
C GLU A 459 13.05 16.49 3.07
N ASN A 460 13.49 16.12 4.28
CA ASN A 460 12.95 14.98 5.01
C ASN A 460 12.37 15.45 6.34
N TYR A 461 11.05 15.57 6.37
CA TYR A 461 10.30 15.92 7.56
C TYR A 461 9.27 14.82 7.84
N TYR A 462 9.29 14.29 9.05
CA TYR A 462 8.33 13.29 9.54
C TYR A 462 8.00 13.57 10.99
N ARG A 463 6.74 13.41 11.37
CA ARG A 463 6.33 13.63 12.74
C ARG A 463 5.36 12.56 13.22
N ASP A 464 5.70 11.92 14.33
CA ASP A 464 4.79 10.99 15.00
C ASP A 464 3.75 11.75 15.84
N ASP A 465 2.84 12.45 15.16
CA ASP A 465 1.76 13.24 15.74
C ASP A 465 0.43 12.87 15.07
N ARG A 466 -0.64 12.76 15.85
CA ARG A 466 -1.93 12.29 15.32
C ARG A 466 -2.59 13.27 14.38
N ASN A 467 -2.24 14.56 14.47
CA ASN A 467 -2.79 15.55 13.57
C ASN A 467 -2.02 15.58 12.24
N ASP A 468 -0.88 14.89 12.13
CA ASP A 468 -0.09 14.81 10.90
C ASP A 468 -0.66 13.76 9.92
N TYR A 469 -1.67 14.16 9.16
CA TYR A 469 -2.25 13.31 8.11
C TYR A 469 -1.33 13.16 6.88
N ILE A 470 -0.32 14.02 6.72
CA ILE A 470 0.60 13.96 5.58
C ILE A 470 1.63 12.85 5.76
N THR A 471 2.27 12.81 6.93
CA THR A 471 3.40 11.90 7.17
C THR A 471 3.05 10.67 7.99
N ASN A 472 1.92 10.71 8.71
CA ASN A 472 1.59 9.73 9.73
C ASN A 472 0.21 9.06 9.57
N GLU A 473 -0.49 9.29 8.46
CA GLU A 473 -1.73 8.59 8.14
C GLU A 473 -1.46 7.25 7.45
N PRO A 474 -2.00 6.12 7.97
CA PRO A 474 -2.01 4.85 7.27
C PRO A 474 -3.20 4.73 6.33
N THR A 475 -3.01 4.03 5.21
CA THR A 475 -4.06 3.80 4.20
C THR A 475 -4.11 2.33 3.79
N ILE A 476 -5.26 1.86 3.33
CA ILE A 476 -5.41 0.50 2.78
C ILE A 476 -4.45 0.24 1.61
N VAL A 477 -4.13 1.27 0.80
CA VAL A 477 -3.19 1.20 -0.33
C VAL A 477 -1.77 0.90 0.14
N GLY A 478 -1.29 1.65 1.14
CA GLY A 478 0.04 1.47 1.71
C GLY A 478 0.16 0.09 2.36
N ASN A 479 -0.84 -0.28 3.17
CA ASN A 479 -0.91 -1.57 3.82
C ASN A 479 -0.97 -2.75 2.84
N ALA A 480 -1.75 -2.68 1.76
CA ALA A 480 -1.80 -3.74 0.74
C ALA A 480 -0.43 -3.97 0.08
N THR A 481 0.26 -2.87 -0.27
CA THR A 481 1.61 -2.93 -0.84
C THR A 481 2.59 -3.54 0.18
N ALA A 482 2.48 -3.15 1.45
CA ALA A 482 3.34 -3.65 2.53
C ALA A 482 3.16 -5.16 2.73
N ILE A 483 1.91 -5.65 2.70
CA ILE A 483 1.60 -7.09 2.81
C ILE A 483 2.30 -7.88 1.71
N PHE A 484 2.22 -7.42 0.46
CA PHE A 484 2.94 -8.05 -0.65
C PHE A 484 4.44 -8.12 -0.39
N VAL A 485 5.06 -7.00 -0.03
CA VAL A 485 6.52 -6.91 0.17
C VAL A 485 6.96 -7.78 1.33
N PHE A 486 6.42 -7.56 2.54
CA PHE A 486 6.87 -8.26 3.73
C PHE A 486 6.50 -9.75 3.72
N GLY A 487 5.35 -10.12 3.15
CA GLY A 487 4.99 -11.52 2.96
C GLY A 487 5.97 -12.24 2.03
N ASN A 488 6.47 -11.57 0.99
CA ASN A 488 7.48 -12.13 0.09
C ASN A 488 8.90 -12.17 0.69
N LEU A 489 9.17 -11.42 1.76
CA LEU A 489 10.46 -11.41 2.45
C LEU A 489 10.58 -12.47 3.55
N VAL A 490 9.48 -13.08 3.98
CA VAL A 490 9.52 -14.19 4.94
C VAL A 490 10.04 -15.47 4.26
N ASN A 491 10.89 -16.20 4.97
CA ASN A 491 11.27 -17.56 4.64
C ASN A 491 10.19 -18.50 5.22
N ARG A 492 9.22 -18.90 4.39
CA ARG A 492 8.21 -19.91 4.71
C ARG A 492 8.37 -21.10 3.79
#